data_AF-A0AAW1H3E5-F1
#
_entry.id   AF-A0AAW1H3E5-F1
#
_cell.length_a   1.000
_cell.length_b   1.000
_cell.length_c   1.000
_cell.angle_alpha   90.00
_cell.angle_beta   90.00
_cell.angle_gamma   90.00
#
_symmetry.space_group_name_H-M   'P 1'
#
loop_
_entity.id
_entity.type
_entity.pdbx_description
1 polymer ?
#
loop_
_entity_poly.entity_id
_entity_poly.type
_entity_poly.pdbx_seq_one_letter_code
_entity_poly.pdbx_strand_id
1 'polypeptide(L)'
;MHRRLLTFDRMRRMGLANEDQCPFCVVAIESHEHLFFQCKYGMDCLQLVQLKCGVCLPSTDWEGWWRRTRFRSIIRKKVTGMMLCSLIYLIWWARNVCVQDKIMLKPGWVVQKMRFMVAIRVRKRIPSVKHLRHEFWLRNVLGILL
;
A
#
# COMPACT_ATOMS: atom_id res chain seq x y z
N MET A 1 8.24 6.20 9.19
CA MET A 1 8.55 4.76 9.05
C MET A 1 10.03 4.61 9.33
N HIS A 2 10.47 3.88 10.37
CA HIS A 2 11.91 3.65 10.52
C HIS A 2 12.35 2.80 9.33
N ARG A 3 13.29 3.29 8.51
CA ARG A 3 13.84 2.67 7.28
C ARG A 3 14.57 1.35 7.58
N ARG A 4 13.85 0.40 8.17
CA ARG A 4 14.34 -0.84 8.75
C ARG A 4 13.97 -2.06 7.91
N LEU A 5 13.26 -1.89 6.78
CA LEU A 5 13.03 -3.01 5.88
C LEU A 5 14.36 -3.43 5.24
N LEU A 6 14.55 -4.74 5.08
CA LEU A 6 15.74 -5.36 4.49
C LEU A 6 15.67 -5.25 2.96
N THR A 7 15.81 -4.03 2.43
CA THR A 7 15.91 -3.82 0.98
C THR A 7 17.21 -4.41 0.44
N PHE A 8 17.30 -4.67 -0.87
CA PHE A 8 18.56 -5.14 -1.46
C PHE A 8 19.73 -4.19 -1.19
N ASP A 9 19.52 -2.87 -1.22
CA ASP A 9 20.51 -1.88 -0.79
C ASP A 9 21.05 -2.14 0.63
N ARG A 10 20.17 -2.55 1.57
CA ARG A 10 20.59 -2.91 2.92
C ARG A 10 21.26 -4.29 2.99
N MET A 11 20.78 -5.26 2.21
CA MET A 11 21.42 -6.58 2.12
C MET A 11 22.83 -6.47 1.52
N ARG A 12 23.02 -5.67 0.47
CA ARG A 12 24.34 -5.40 -0.12
C ARG A 12 25.27 -4.71 0.89
N ARG A 13 24.77 -3.72 1.65
CA ARG A 13 25.54 -3.10 2.74
C ARG A 13 25.91 -4.09 3.86
N MET A 14 25.21 -5.21 3.98
CA MET A 14 25.52 -6.30 4.91
C MET A 14 26.31 -7.45 4.25
N GLY A 15 26.70 -7.32 2.97
CA GLY A 15 27.40 -8.36 2.21
C GLY A 15 26.56 -9.56 1.80
N LEU A 16 25.22 -9.46 1.88
CA LEU A 16 24.27 -10.56 1.68
C LEU A 16 23.65 -10.62 0.27
N ALA A 17 23.96 -9.65 -0.60
CA ALA A 17 23.43 -9.60 -1.97
C ALA A 17 24.40 -8.94 -2.95
N ASN A 18 24.59 -9.56 -4.11
CA ASN A 18 25.38 -9.01 -5.23
C ASN A 18 24.53 -8.10 -6.13
N GLU A 19 23.22 -8.33 -6.18
CA GLU A 19 22.24 -7.54 -6.95
C GLU A 19 21.67 -6.39 -6.10
N ASP A 20 21.61 -5.19 -6.67
CA ASP A 20 20.98 -4.00 -6.08
C ASP A 20 19.74 -3.53 -6.84
N GLN A 21 19.44 -4.12 -7.99
CA GLN A 21 18.32 -3.72 -8.81
C GLN A 21 16.98 -4.10 -8.17
N CYS A 22 15.98 -3.25 -8.37
CA CYS A 22 14.62 -3.51 -7.91
C CYS A 22 14.06 -4.76 -8.60
N PRO A 23 13.55 -5.75 -7.84
CA PRO A 23 13.05 -7.01 -8.41
C PRO A 23 11.78 -6.85 -9.24
N PHE A 24 11.12 -5.69 -9.19
CA PHE A 24 9.94 -5.41 -10.01
C PHE A 24 10.28 -4.75 -11.36
N CYS A 25 11.16 -3.76 -11.38
CA CYS A 25 11.44 -3.00 -12.60
C CYS A 25 12.77 -3.41 -13.26
N VAL A 26 13.72 -3.94 -12.49
CA VAL A 26 15.07 -4.32 -12.95
C VAL A 26 15.85 -3.16 -13.59
N VAL A 27 15.44 -1.91 -13.29
CA VAL A 27 16.07 -0.70 -13.85
C VAL A 27 16.84 0.08 -12.79
N ALA A 28 16.20 0.39 -11.66
CA ALA A 28 16.77 1.25 -10.63
C ALA A 28 17.19 0.45 -9.40
N ILE A 29 18.10 1.04 -8.60
CA ILE A 29 18.50 0.50 -7.31
C ILE A 29 17.29 0.41 -6.37
N GLU A 30 17.12 -0.73 -5.72
CA GLU A 30 16.05 -0.95 -4.76
C GLU A 30 16.28 -0.13 -3.49
N SER A 31 15.52 0.95 -3.35
CA SER A 31 15.37 1.69 -2.10
C SER A 31 13.92 1.65 -1.63
N HIS A 32 13.68 2.03 -0.37
CA HIS A 32 12.32 2.20 0.15
C HIS A 32 11.52 3.20 -0.70
N GLU A 33 12.14 4.32 -1.06
CA GLU A 33 11.51 5.35 -1.87
C GLU A 33 11.26 4.84 -3.28
N HIS A 34 12.20 4.11 -3.87
CA HIS A 34 11.95 3.50 -5.17
C HIS A 34 10.78 2.52 -5.11
N LEU A 35 10.83 1.53 -4.22
CA LEU A 35 9.87 0.43 -4.17
C LEU A 35 8.41 0.88 -4.02
N PHE A 36 8.14 1.86 -3.15
CA PHE A 36 6.77 2.28 -2.84
C PHE A 36 6.27 3.45 -3.69
N PHE A 37 7.18 4.30 -4.18
CA PHE A 37 6.83 5.66 -4.61
C PHE A 37 7.33 6.03 -6.01
N GLN A 38 8.38 5.37 -6.52
CA GLN A 38 8.97 5.71 -7.83
C GLN A 38 8.96 4.53 -8.80
N CYS A 39 8.88 3.30 -8.29
CA CYS A 39 8.83 2.09 -9.09
C CYS A 39 7.51 2.05 -9.87
N LYS A 40 7.57 1.70 -11.16
CA LYS A 40 6.39 1.50 -12.01
C LYS A 40 5.35 0.60 -11.33
N TYR A 41 5.80 -0.48 -10.71
CA TYR A 41 4.92 -1.40 -9.96
C TYR A 41 4.17 -0.70 -8.81
N GLY A 42 4.86 0.10 -8.01
CA GLY A 42 4.27 0.87 -6.91
C GLY A 42 3.28 1.92 -7.44
N MET A 43 3.64 2.61 -8.53
CA MET A 43 2.77 3.58 -9.21
C MET A 43 1.50 2.94 -9.76
N ASP A 44 1.60 1.78 -10.41
CA ASP A 44 0.44 1.01 -10.89
C ASP A 44 -0.49 0.64 -9.73
N CYS A 45 0.06 0.24 -8.58
CA CYS A 45 -0.73 -0.03 -7.37
C CYS A 45 -1.45 1.23 -6.86
N LEU A 46 -0.78 2.38 -6.81
CA LEU A 46 -1.37 3.66 -6.40
C LEU A 46 -2.50 4.11 -7.34
N GLN A 47 -2.28 4.01 -8.65
CA GLN A 47 -3.29 4.32 -9.67
C GLN A 47 -4.51 3.41 -9.55
N LEU A 48 -4.30 2.11 -9.32
CA LEU A 48 -5.39 1.16 -9.08
C LEU A 48 -6.14 1.44 -7.78
N VAL A 49 -5.46 1.90 -6.72
CA VAL A 49 -6.14 2.35 -5.49
C VAL A 49 -7.02 3.56 -5.77
N GLN A 50 -6.51 4.54 -6.51
CA GLN A 50 -7.30 5.71 -6.90
C GLN A 50 -8.52 5.30 -7.74
N LEU A 51 -8.32 4.46 -8.76
CA LEU A 51 -9.37 4.00 -9.66
C LEU A 51 -10.43 3.15 -8.94
N LYS A 52 -10.01 2.17 -8.14
CA LYS A 52 -10.93 1.20 -7.52
C LYS A 52 -11.55 1.71 -6.24
N CYS A 53 -10.84 2.55 -5.48
CA CYS A 53 -11.27 2.98 -4.15
C CYS A 53 -11.65 4.46 -4.07
N GLY A 54 -11.35 5.27 -5.09
CA GLY A 54 -11.59 6.72 -5.07
C GLY A 54 -10.74 7.46 -4.04
N VAL A 55 -9.59 6.90 -3.65
CA VAL A 55 -8.68 7.47 -2.66
C VAL A 55 -7.33 7.72 -3.31
N CYS A 56 -6.93 9.00 -3.38
CA CYS A 56 -5.60 9.40 -3.83
C CYS A 56 -4.61 9.25 -2.68
N LEU A 57 -3.77 8.22 -2.73
CA LEU A 57 -2.65 8.05 -1.81
C LEU A 57 -1.42 8.80 -2.33
N PRO A 58 -0.52 9.27 -1.44
CA PRO A 58 0.65 10.02 -1.85
C PRO A 58 1.62 9.14 -2.62
N SER A 59 2.18 9.69 -3.70
CA SER A 59 3.28 9.07 -4.44
C SER A 59 4.65 9.44 -3.89
N THR A 60 4.79 10.44 -3.00
CA THR A 60 6.04 10.81 -2.30
C THR A 60 5.70 11.48 -0.96
N ASP A 61 6.65 11.55 -0.03
CA ASP A 61 6.50 12.22 1.29
C ASP A 61 5.16 11.89 1.99
N TRP A 62 4.90 10.60 2.21
CA TRP A 62 3.62 10.19 2.79
C TRP A 62 3.38 10.77 4.19
N GLU A 63 4.44 11.06 4.95
CA GLU A 63 4.36 11.66 6.28
C GLU A 63 3.91 13.13 6.20
N GLY A 64 4.51 13.92 5.32
CA GLY A 64 4.08 15.30 5.09
C GLY A 64 2.69 15.36 4.46
N TRP A 65 2.38 14.47 3.52
CA TRP A 65 1.03 14.34 2.98
C TRP A 65 0.02 14.03 4.08
N TRP A 66 0.32 13.11 4.99
CA TRP A 66 -0.58 12.75 6.09
C TRP A 66 -0.86 13.94 7.02
N ARG A 67 0.16 14.76 7.31
CA ARG A 67 0.00 15.97 8.13
C ARG A 67 -0.83 17.06 7.44
N ARG A 68 -0.65 17.24 6.13
CA ARG A 68 -1.35 18.28 5.34
C ARG A 68 -2.77 17.87 4.94
N THR A 69 -3.05 16.58 4.85
CA THR A 69 -4.33 16.08 4.35
C THR A 69 -5.47 16.35 5.35
N ARG A 70 -6.45 17.14 4.90
CA ARG A 70 -7.68 17.40 5.66
C ARG A 70 -8.72 16.33 5.35
N PHE A 71 -8.96 15.44 6.31
CA PHE A 71 -9.98 14.40 6.18
C PHE A 71 -11.35 14.94 6.62
N ARG A 72 -12.38 14.68 5.81
CA ARG A 72 -13.77 15.07 6.13
C ARG A 72 -14.35 14.36 7.37
N SER A 73 -13.77 13.24 7.80
CA SER A 73 -14.15 12.56 9.04
C SER A 73 -13.03 11.71 9.62
N ILE A 74 -13.11 11.43 10.93
CA ILE A 74 -12.20 10.51 11.65
C ILE A 74 -12.22 9.11 11.04
N ILE A 75 -13.37 8.65 10.54
CA ILE A 75 -13.51 7.34 9.89
C ILE A 75 -12.75 7.31 8.57
N ARG A 76 -12.90 8.34 7.72
CA ARG A 76 -12.14 8.44 6.47
C ARG A 76 -10.64 8.49 6.72
N LYS A 77 -10.21 9.25 7.75
CA LYS A 77 -8.81 9.27 8.20
C LYS A 77 -8.33 7.87 8.57
N LYS A 78 -9.03 7.18 9.47
CA LYS A 78 -8.67 5.82 9.92
C LYS A 78 -8.61 4.83 8.75
N VAL A 79 -9.61 4.83 7.87
CA VAL A 79 -9.69 3.90 6.72
C VAL A 79 -8.58 4.18 5.72
N THR A 80 -8.34 5.45 5.38
CA THR A 80 -7.25 5.83 4.47
C THR A 80 -5.89 5.43 5.03
N GLY A 81 -5.68 5.60 6.34
CA GLY A 81 -4.46 5.14 7.02
C GLY A 81 -4.31 3.62 6.97
N MET A 82 -5.39 2.87 7.19
CA MET A 82 -5.38 1.41 7.05
C MET A 82 -5.06 0.98 5.61
N MET A 83 -5.59 1.66 4.59
CA MET A 83 -5.28 1.40 3.19
C MET A 83 -3.80 1.65 2.90
N LEU A 84 -3.27 2.81 3.31
CA LEU A 84 -1.86 3.16 3.11
C LEU A 84 -0.94 2.13 3.76
N CYS A 85 -1.16 1.81 5.04
CA CYS A 85 -0.35 0.81 5.75
C CYS A 85 -0.46 -0.59 5.12
N SER A 86 -1.67 -1.00 4.71
CA SER A 86 -1.90 -2.31 4.09
C SER A 86 -1.24 -2.38 2.71
N LEU A 87 -1.27 -1.31 1.93
CA LEU A 87 -0.66 -1.26 0.61
C LEU A 87 0.86 -1.36 0.71
N ILE A 88 1.48 -0.56 1.57
CA ILE A 88 2.93 -0.60 1.81
C ILE A 88 3.35 -2.00 2.25
N TYR A 89 2.63 -2.59 3.20
CA TYR A 89 2.89 -3.95 3.64
C TYR A 89 2.77 -4.98 2.51
N LEU A 90 1.72 -4.90 1.69
CA LEU A 90 1.50 -5.87 0.62
C LEU A 90 2.47 -5.70 -0.56
N ILE A 91 2.91 -4.48 -0.88
CA ILE A 91 3.98 -4.25 -1.85
C ILE A 91 5.28 -4.88 -1.34
N TRP A 92 5.60 -4.67 -0.06
CA TRP A 92 6.77 -5.30 0.57
C TRP A 92 6.69 -6.83 0.53
N TRP A 93 5.52 -7.39 0.86
CA TRP A 93 5.30 -8.83 0.81
C TRP A 93 5.38 -9.37 -0.63
N ALA A 94 4.78 -8.70 -1.60
CA ALA A 94 4.88 -9.07 -3.02
C ALA A 94 6.33 -9.04 -3.52
N ARG A 95 7.12 -8.08 -3.03
CA ARG A 95 8.56 -8.01 -3.32
C ARG A 95 9.27 -9.25 -2.80
N ASN A 96 9.00 -9.66 -1.57
CA ASN A 96 9.63 -10.85 -0.99
C ASN A 96 9.25 -12.13 -1.74
N VAL A 97 7.98 -12.29 -2.13
CA VAL A 97 7.53 -13.39 -3.00
C VAL A 97 8.28 -13.37 -4.34
N CYS A 98 8.45 -12.18 -4.95
CA CYS A 98 9.18 -12.04 -6.20
C CYS A 98 10.66 -12.41 -6.05
N VAL A 99 11.29 -12.10 -4.92
CA VAL A 99 12.70 -12.44 -4.68
C VAL A 99 12.89 -13.93 -4.39
N GLN A 100 12.05 -14.49 -3.53
CA GLN A 100 12.16 -15.86 -3.03
C GLN A 100 11.62 -16.89 -4.04
N ASP A 101 10.38 -16.68 -4.49
CA ASP A 101 9.65 -17.65 -5.30
C ASP A 101 9.69 -17.31 -6.79
N LYS A 102 10.32 -16.18 -7.17
CA LYS A 102 10.39 -15.67 -8.55
C LYS A 102 9.03 -15.41 -9.19
N ILE A 103 8.01 -15.15 -8.36
CA ILE A 103 6.63 -14.86 -8.81
C ILE A 103 6.35 -13.36 -8.71
N MET A 104 6.05 -12.73 -9.85
CA MET A 104 5.60 -11.34 -9.88
C MET A 104 4.07 -11.25 -9.73
N LEU A 105 3.62 -10.95 -8.51
CA LEU A 105 2.20 -10.74 -8.23
C LEU A 105 1.69 -9.51 -8.98
N LYS A 106 0.51 -9.58 -9.58
CA LYS A 106 -0.05 -8.46 -10.34
C LYS A 106 -0.51 -7.32 -9.39
N PRO A 107 -0.29 -6.04 -9.74
CA PRO A 107 -0.79 -4.89 -8.97
C PRO A 107 -2.28 -4.99 -8.62
N GLY A 108 -3.11 -5.43 -9.56
CA GLY A 108 -4.54 -5.62 -9.35
C GLY A 108 -4.88 -6.62 -8.24
N TRP A 109 -4.12 -7.73 -8.14
CA TRP A 109 -4.30 -8.72 -7.09
C TRP A 109 -3.88 -8.15 -5.72
N VAL A 110 -2.76 -7.40 -5.68
CA VAL A 110 -2.29 -6.73 -4.46
C VAL A 110 -3.33 -5.73 -3.94
N VAL A 111 -3.87 -4.90 -4.82
CA VAL A 111 -4.92 -3.92 -4.46
C VAL A 111 -6.21 -4.61 -4.03
N GLN A 112 -6.60 -5.71 -4.68
CA GLN A 112 -7.76 -6.49 -4.25
C GLN A 112 -7.57 -7.11 -2.86
N LYS A 113 -6.40 -7.69 -2.59
CA LYS A 113 -6.05 -8.22 -1.26
C LYS A 113 -6.04 -7.12 -0.19
N MET A 114 -5.53 -5.93 -0.54
CA MET A 114 -5.57 -4.77 0.34
C MET A 114 -7.02 -4.41 0.71
N ARG A 115 -7.93 -4.31 -0.27
CA ARG A 115 -9.35 -4.00 -0.01
C ARG A 115 -9.98 -5.00 0.96
N PHE A 116 -9.76 -6.29 0.73
CA PHE A 116 -10.25 -7.35 1.61
C PHE A 116 -9.69 -7.22 3.04
N MET A 117 -8.38 -7.02 3.17
CA MET A 117 -7.71 -6.83 4.47
C MET A 117 -8.22 -5.60 5.24
N VAL A 118 -8.51 -4.51 4.54
CA VAL A 118 -9.06 -3.29 5.15
C VAL A 118 -10.52 -3.51 5.53
N ALA A 119 -11.32 -4.16 4.69
CA ALA A 119 -12.74 -4.42 4.96
C ALA A 119 -12.95 -5.25 6.22
N ILE A 120 -12.17 -6.32 6.39
CA ILE A 120 -12.19 -7.13 7.62
C ILE A 120 -11.86 -6.27 8.85
N ARG A 121 -10.81 -5.43 8.75
CA ARG A 121 -10.39 -4.56 9.87
C ARG A 121 -11.42 -3.49 10.21
N VAL A 122 -12.05 -2.88 9.21
CA VAL A 122 -13.12 -1.90 9.39
C VAL A 122 -14.30 -2.54 10.12
N ARG A 123 -14.74 -3.72 9.67
CA ARG A 123 -15.86 -4.46 10.30
C ARG A 123 -15.58 -4.79 11.77
N LYS A 124 -14.34 -5.18 12.09
CA LYS A 124 -13.95 -5.51 13.48
C LYS A 124 -13.75 -4.30 14.39
N ARG A 125 -13.24 -3.18 13.86
CA ARG A 125 -12.76 -2.04 14.69
C ARG A 125 -13.65 -0.79 14.65
N ILE A 126 -14.61 -0.71 13.74
CA ILE A 126 -15.50 0.45 13.62
C ILE A 126 -16.96 -0.02 13.71
N PRO A 127 -17.48 -0.28 14.93
CA PRO A 127 -18.86 -0.77 15.13
C PRO A 127 -19.92 0.24 14.66
N SER A 128 -19.59 1.54 14.64
CA SER A 128 -20.47 2.67 14.31
C SER A 128 -20.74 2.88 12.82
N VAL A 129 -20.19 2.04 11.93
CA VAL A 129 -20.44 2.10 10.47
C VAL A 129 -21.92 1.87 10.12
N LYS A 130 -22.69 1.27 11.02
CA LYS A 130 -24.14 1.06 10.86
C LYS A 130 -24.96 2.36 10.75
N HIS A 131 -24.39 3.51 11.13
CA HIS A 131 -25.04 4.80 10.89
C HIS A 131 -24.69 5.32 9.49
N LEU A 132 -25.60 5.02 8.54
CA LEU A 132 -25.78 5.42 7.13
C LEU A 132 -24.85 6.47 6.48
N ARG A 133 -24.35 7.49 7.20
CA ARG A 133 -23.56 8.62 6.63
C ARG A 133 -22.22 8.19 6.00
N HIS A 134 -21.64 7.07 6.42
CA HIS A 134 -20.35 6.59 5.89
C HIS A 134 -20.44 5.30 5.09
N GLU A 135 -21.59 4.64 5.10
CA GLU A 135 -21.80 3.33 4.49
C GLU A 135 -21.58 3.37 2.97
N PHE A 136 -22.16 4.34 2.27
CA PHE A 136 -21.99 4.51 0.83
C PHE A 136 -20.53 4.70 0.43
N TRP A 137 -19.79 5.54 1.16
CA TRP A 137 -18.36 5.74 0.90
C TRP A 137 -17.55 4.47 1.18
N LEU A 138 -17.82 3.77 2.28
CA LEU A 138 -17.11 2.53 2.63
C LEU A 138 -17.40 1.41 1.63
N ARG A 139 -18.65 1.27 1.17
CA ARG A 139 -19.03 0.32 0.11
C ARG A 139 -18.26 0.59 -1.18
N ASN A 140 -18.15 1.85 -1.60
CA ASN A 140 -17.36 2.23 -2.78
C ASN A 140 -15.85 1.94 -2.61
N VAL A 141 -15.30 2.31 -1.45
CA VAL A 141 -13.86 2.12 -1.15
C VAL A 141 -13.47 0.65 -1.06
N LEU A 142 -14.32 -0.18 -0.46
CA LEU A 142 -14.00 -1.58 -0.15
C LEU A 142 -14.56 -2.55 -1.19
N GLY A 143 -15.59 -2.15 -1.96
CA GLY A 143 -16.30 -2.98 -2.95
C GLY A 143 -16.87 -4.26 -2.39
N ILE A 144 -17.25 -4.23 -1.12
CA ILE A 144 -17.92 -5.33 -0.43
C ILE A 144 -19.24 -4.76 0.08
N LEU A 145 -20.33 -5.49 -0.14
CA LEU A 145 -21.60 -5.25 0.55
C LEU A 145 -21.33 -5.45 2.05
N LEU A 146 -21.37 -4.35 2.81
CA LEU A 146 -21.18 -4.37 4.26
C LEU A 146 -22.37 -5.03 4.97
#